data_AF-A0A174TH25-F1
#
_entry.id   AF-A0A174TH25-F1
#
_cell.length_a   1.000
_cell.length_b   1.000
_cell.length_c   1.000
_cell.angle_alpha   90.00
_cell.angle_beta   90.00
_cell.angle_gamma   90.00
#
_symmetry.space_group_name_H-M   'P 1'
#
loop_
_entity.id
_entity.type
_entity.pdbx_description
1 polymer ?
#
loop_
_entity_poly.entity_id
_entity_poly.type
_entity_poly.pdbx_seq_one_letter_code
_entity_poly.pdbx_strand_id
1 'polypeptide(L)'
;MPKILENPRDKILTEAREMIKENGYEKLSMRNLAKACNIGLGTLYNYFKNKHSIVLEIVRLDWEASLNRLEKVRGFSGTFEEKMKFIYDELENYLYNHIDIFILLYNEEKNKPNHFNDNIFGSLYLLTDDIINYHKENGDLNINLDTRRISRFIVSNIITIIKSHAFSFDDLICILIKK
;
A
#
# COMPACT_ATOMS: atom_id res chain seq x y z
N MET A 1 12.37 39.24 5.35
CA MET A 1 10.96 38.83 5.48
C MET A 1 10.90 37.33 5.69
N PRO A 2 10.16 36.79 6.67
CA PRO A 2 9.91 35.36 6.72
C PRO A 2 9.07 34.98 5.48
N LYS A 3 9.55 34.04 4.67
CA LYS A 3 8.75 33.44 3.60
C LYS A 3 7.60 32.67 4.25
N ILE A 4 6.37 33.14 4.08
CA ILE A 4 5.18 32.34 4.38
C ILE A 4 5.21 31.19 3.39
N LEU A 5 5.43 29.98 3.90
CA LEU A 5 5.31 28.76 3.12
C LEU A 5 3.82 28.47 2.96
N GLU A 6 3.33 28.51 1.72
CA GLU A 6 2.04 27.90 1.41
C GLU A 6 2.17 26.39 1.63
N ASN A 7 1.30 25.87 2.49
CA ASN A 7 1.24 24.47 2.90
C ASN A 7 2.59 23.83 3.31
N PRO A 8 3.16 24.24 4.47
CA PRO A 8 4.47 23.77 4.92
C PRO A 8 4.52 22.25 5.12
N ARG A 9 3.38 21.64 5.49
CA ARG A 9 3.26 20.20 5.70
C ARG A 9 3.49 19.43 4.41
N ASP A 10 2.82 19.83 3.33
CA ASP A 10 2.96 19.15 2.04
C ASP A 10 4.38 19.31 1.48
N LYS A 11 4.98 20.49 1.62
CA LYS A 11 6.38 20.69 1.24
C LYS A 11 7.33 19.76 2.00
N ILE A 12 7.13 19.59 3.30
CA ILE A 12 7.94 18.67 4.12
C ILE A 12 7.80 17.23 3.60
N LEU A 13 6.59 16.80 3.27
CA LEU A 13 6.34 15.45 2.75
C LEU A 13 6.95 15.24 1.36
N THR A 14 6.81 16.22 0.46
CA THR A 14 7.41 16.18 -0.89
C THR A 14 8.94 16.11 -0.80
N GLU A 15 9.55 16.99 -0.01
CA GLU A 15 11.02 17.01 0.13
C GLU A 15 11.54 15.72 0.77
N ALA A 16 10.86 15.23 1.81
CA ALA A 16 11.22 13.96 2.45
C ALA A 16 11.11 12.78 1.48
N ARG A 17 10.08 12.74 0.65
CA ARG A 17 9.88 11.71 -0.38
C ARG A 17 11.05 11.67 -1.37
N GLU A 18 11.45 12.82 -1.91
CA GLU A 18 12.60 12.89 -2.82
C GLU A 18 13.89 12.45 -2.13
N MET A 19 14.14 12.93 -0.90
CA MET A 19 15.33 12.54 -0.14
C MET A 19 15.39 11.03 0.17
N ILE A 20 14.25 10.40 0.48
CA ILE A 20 14.15 8.95 0.72
C ILE A 20 14.42 8.20 -0.58
N LYS A 21 13.84 8.65 -1.70
CA LYS A 21 14.03 8.02 -3.01
C LYS A 21 15.49 8.08 -3.47
N GLU A 22 16.18 9.19 -3.23
CA GLU A 22 17.57 9.38 -3.63
C GLU A 22 18.58 8.68 -2.71
N ASN A 23 18.37 8.73 -1.39
CA ASN A 23 19.40 8.38 -0.40
C ASN A 23 18.98 7.25 0.55
N GLY A 24 17.75 6.77 0.45
CA GLY A 24 17.16 5.79 1.36
C GLY A 24 16.67 6.38 2.69
N TYR A 25 15.79 5.63 3.36
CA TYR A 25 15.18 6.01 4.64
C TYR A 25 16.21 6.32 5.74
N GLU A 26 17.31 5.56 5.79
CA GLU A 26 18.32 5.72 6.84
C GLU A 26 19.05 7.07 6.80
N LYS A 27 19.16 7.68 5.61
CA LYS A 27 19.81 8.98 5.42
C LYS A 27 18.88 10.17 5.70
N LEU A 28 17.59 9.94 5.86
CA LEU A 28 16.65 10.99 6.25
C LEU A 28 16.86 11.38 7.72
N SER A 29 17.02 12.67 8.00
CA SER A 29 17.08 13.24 9.35
C SER A 29 16.19 14.48 9.46
N MET A 30 15.77 14.83 10.67
CA MET A 30 15.01 16.07 10.86
C MET A 30 15.83 17.31 10.46
N ARG A 31 17.15 17.28 10.66
CA ARG A 31 18.03 18.42 10.41
C ARG A 31 18.28 18.67 8.92
N ASN A 32 18.61 17.63 8.14
CA ASN A 32 18.81 17.80 6.70
C ASN A 32 17.49 18.13 5.99
N LEU A 33 16.37 17.55 6.42
CA LEU A 33 15.05 17.87 5.86
C LEU A 33 14.62 19.32 6.16
N ALA A 34 14.78 19.81 7.39
CA ALA A 34 14.49 21.19 7.73
C ALA A 34 15.32 22.17 6.86
N LYS A 35 16.60 21.85 6.64
CA LYS A 35 17.48 22.62 5.76
C LYS A 35 16.99 22.61 4.32
N ALA A 36 16.62 21.45 3.78
CA ALA A 36 16.12 21.29 2.41
C ALA A 36 14.79 22.06 2.20
N CYS A 37 13.89 22.01 3.18
CA CYS A 37 12.64 22.77 3.18
C CYS A 37 12.83 24.29 3.37
N ASN A 38 14.03 24.74 3.76
CA ASN A 38 14.35 26.11 4.18
C ASN A 38 13.47 26.59 5.35
N ILE A 39 13.35 25.76 6.39
CA ILE A 39 12.60 26.05 7.63
C ILE A 39 13.47 25.82 8.87
N GLY A 40 13.07 26.43 9.99
CA GLY A 40 13.70 26.15 11.29
C GLY A 40 13.42 24.71 11.75
N LEU A 41 14.37 24.09 12.44
CA LEU A 41 14.21 22.75 12.98
C LEU A 41 13.01 22.66 13.95
N GLY A 42 12.82 23.66 14.80
CA GLY A 42 11.65 23.75 15.69
C GLY A 42 10.33 23.84 14.90
N THR A 43 10.33 24.55 13.77
CA THR A 43 9.16 24.61 12.88
C THR A 43 8.83 23.24 12.31
N LEU A 44 9.83 22.46 11.86
CA LEU A 44 9.59 21.09 11.40
C LEU A 44 9.00 20.20 12.51
N TYR A 45 9.52 20.31 13.74
CA TYR A 45 9.00 19.56 14.89
C TYR A 45 7.56 19.92 15.27
N ASN A 46 7.07 21.12 14.92
CA ASN A 46 5.66 21.48 15.10
C ASN A 46 4.73 20.70 14.15
N TYR A 47 5.23 20.21 13.01
CA TYR A 47 4.45 19.41 12.06
C TYR A 47 4.63 17.91 12.28
N PHE A 48 5.85 17.46 12.55
CA PHE A 48 6.18 16.05 12.68
C PHE A 48 7.11 15.79 13.86
N LYS A 49 6.72 14.84 14.72
CA LYS A 49 7.45 14.53 15.95
C LYS A 49 8.84 13.93 15.70
N ASN A 50 8.98 13.18 14.61
CA ASN A 50 10.23 12.49 14.26
C ASN A 50 10.22 12.05 12.78
N LYS A 51 11.38 11.58 12.28
CA LYS A 51 11.51 11.09 10.90
C LYS A 51 10.50 9.97 10.57
N HIS A 52 10.22 9.11 11.55
CA HIS A 52 9.31 7.99 11.39
C HIS A 52 7.88 8.47 11.09
N SER A 53 7.36 9.47 11.82
CA SER A 53 6.03 10.05 11.59
C SER A 53 5.86 10.70 10.20
N ILE A 54 6.94 11.23 9.61
CA ILE A 54 6.94 11.77 8.25
C ILE A 54 6.76 10.62 7.25
N VAL A 55 7.55 9.57 7.44
CA VAL A 55 7.57 8.43 6.53
C VAL A 55 6.27 7.62 6.60
N LEU A 56 5.69 7.46 7.79
CA LEU A 56 4.36 6.87 7.94
C LEU A 56 3.30 7.64 7.15
N GLU A 57 3.33 8.97 7.20
CA GLU A 57 2.39 9.79 6.45
C GLU A 57 2.60 9.68 4.93
N ILE A 58 3.85 9.64 4.45
CA ILE A 58 4.18 9.41 3.04
C ILE A 58 3.59 8.08 2.56
N VAL A 59 3.85 7.00 3.30
CA VAL A 59 3.38 5.64 2.96
C VAL A 59 1.85 5.57 2.99
N ARG A 60 1.20 6.22 3.95
CA ARG A 60 -0.27 6.31 4.00
C ARG A 60 -0.84 7.00 2.76
N LEU A 61 -0.27 8.14 2.36
CA LEU A 61 -0.71 8.87 1.17
C LEU A 61 -0.46 8.08 -0.12
N ASP A 62 0.66 7.36 -0.19
CA ASP A 62 0.98 6.50 -1.33
C ASP A 62 0.04 5.30 -1.42
N TRP A 63 -0.34 4.76 -0.27
CA TRP A 63 -1.34 3.72 -0.20
C TRP A 63 -2.71 4.21 -0.65
N GLU A 64 -3.16 5.38 -0.18
CA GLU A 64 -4.41 6.01 -0.63
C GLU A 64 -4.40 6.25 -2.14
N ALA A 65 -3.27 6.71 -2.71
CA ALA A 65 -3.11 6.86 -4.14
C ALA A 65 -3.18 5.51 -4.89
N SER A 66 -2.58 4.46 -4.33
CA SER A 66 -2.66 3.09 -4.88
C SER A 66 -4.07 2.53 -4.81
N LEU A 67 -4.80 2.71 -3.71
CA LEU A 67 -6.20 2.33 -3.60
C LEU A 67 -7.07 3.02 -4.66
N ASN A 68 -6.87 4.31 -4.89
CA ASN A 68 -7.59 5.03 -5.95
C ASN A 68 -7.32 4.47 -7.36
N ARG A 69 -6.11 3.92 -7.60
CA ARG A 69 -5.81 3.22 -8.86
C ARG A 69 -6.43 1.84 -8.90
N LEU A 70 -6.36 1.10 -7.79
CA LEU A 70 -6.96 -0.22 -7.62
C LEU A 70 -8.47 -0.19 -7.88
N GLU A 71 -9.18 0.82 -7.41
CA GLU A 71 -10.64 0.98 -7.65
C GLU A 71 -11.02 1.00 -9.14
N LYS A 72 -10.09 1.36 -10.04
CA LYS A 72 -10.34 1.33 -11.49
C LYS A 72 -10.62 -0.09 -12.02
N VAL A 73 -10.19 -1.13 -11.30
CA VAL A 73 -10.46 -2.53 -11.68
C VAL A 73 -11.96 -2.86 -11.72
N ARG A 74 -12.79 -2.10 -11.00
CA ARG A 74 -14.26 -2.26 -11.04
C ARG A 74 -14.85 -1.90 -12.40
N GLY A 75 -14.27 -0.91 -13.08
CA GLY A 75 -14.68 -0.49 -14.41
C GLY A 75 -14.06 -1.32 -15.53
N PHE A 76 -13.15 -2.24 -15.20
CA PHE A 76 -12.46 -3.09 -16.16
C PHE A 76 -13.33 -4.30 -16.54
N SER A 77 -13.63 -4.44 -17.83
CA SER A 77 -14.15 -5.69 -18.39
C SER A 77 -12.98 -6.65 -18.61
N GLY A 78 -13.03 -7.82 -17.99
CA GLY A 78 -11.98 -8.83 -18.13
C GLY A 78 -12.25 -10.04 -17.26
N THR A 79 -11.43 -11.06 -17.44
CA THR A 79 -11.42 -12.30 -16.66
C THR A 79 -10.99 -12.05 -15.22
N PHE A 80 -11.32 -13.01 -14.34
CA PHE A 80 -10.84 -12.98 -12.95
C PHE A 80 -9.31 -12.87 -12.87
N GLU A 81 -8.60 -13.62 -13.71
CA GLU A 81 -7.13 -13.62 -13.79
C GLU A 81 -6.57 -12.23 -14.13
N GLU A 82 -7.10 -11.56 -15.17
CA GLU A 82 -6.66 -10.23 -15.57
C GLU A 82 -6.90 -9.19 -14.46
N LYS A 83 -8.03 -9.29 -13.74
CA LYS A 83 -8.32 -8.40 -12.61
C LYS A 83 -7.39 -8.66 -11.43
N MET A 84 -7.09 -9.92 -11.12
CA MET A 84 -6.12 -10.26 -10.08
C MET A 84 -4.71 -9.82 -10.47
N LYS A 85 -4.35 -9.89 -11.75
CA LYS A 85 -3.05 -9.41 -12.26
C LYS A 85 -2.91 -7.91 -12.09
N PHE A 86 -3.96 -7.15 -12.38
CA PHE A 86 -3.98 -5.71 -12.14
C PHE A 86 -3.77 -5.37 -10.65
N ILE A 87 -4.44 -6.08 -9.75
CA ILE A 87 -4.24 -5.91 -8.30
C ILE A 87 -2.79 -6.24 -7.92
N TYR A 88 -2.26 -7.34 -8.43
CA TYR A 88 -0.89 -7.76 -8.18
C TYR A 88 0.12 -6.68 -8.62
N ASP A 89 -0.01 -6.14 -9.83
CA ASP A 89 0.91 -5.14 -10.38
C ASP A 89 0.89 -3.82 -9.60
N GLU A 90 -0.29 -3.35 -9.20
CA GLU A 90 -0.42 -2.15 -8.36
C GLU A 90 0.18 -2.37 -6.96
N LEU A 91 0.01 -3.55 -6.38
CA LEU A 91 0.60 -3.91 -5.09
C LEU A 91 2.12 -4.08 -5.19
N GLU A 92 2.62 -4.69 -6.27
CA GLU A 92 4.05 -4.84 -6.51
C GLU A 92 4.72 -3.46 -6.64
N ASN A 93 4.15 -2.56 -7.44
CA ASN A 93 4.66 -1.20 -7.59
C ASN A 93 4.65 -0.41 -6.27
N TYR A 94 3.59 -0.56 -5.46
CA TYR A 94 3.53 0.06 -4.14
C TYR A 94 4.58 -0.53 -3.19
N LEU A 95 4.68 -1.86 -3.11
CA LEU A 95 5.61 -2.52 -2.18
C LEU A 95 7.08 -2.33 -2.58
N TYR A 96 7.41 -2.29 -3.87
CA TYR A 96 8.78 -2.02 -4.34
C TYR A 96 9.36 -0.73 -3.74
N ASN A 97 8.54 0.31 -3.61
CA ASN A 97 8.97 1.61 -3.09
C ASN A 97 8.92 1.70 -1.55
N HIS A 98 8.25 0.76 -0.87
CA HIS A 98 7.88 0.92 0.53
C HIS A 98 8.05 -0.34 1.40
N ILE A 99 8.69 -1.40 0.92
CA ILE A 99 8.69 -2.73 1.56
C ILE A 99 9.13 -2.72 3.03
N ASP A 100 10.17 -1.96 3.39
CA ASP A 100 10.70 -1.91 4.75
C ASP A 100 9.70 -1.27 5.73
N ILE A 101 9.10 -0.16 5.32
CA ILE A 101 8.11 0.57 6.13
C ILE A 101 6.79 -0.19 6.16
N PHE A 102 6.43 -0.83 5.04
CA PHE A 102 5.29 -1.72 4.96
C PHE A 102 5.42 -2.89 5.95
N ILE A 103 6.57 -3.55 6.03
CA ILE A 103 6.83 -4.63 7.00
C ILE A 103 6.70 -4.10 8.43
N LEU A 104 7.26 -2.92 8.72
CA LEU A 104 7.16 -2.30 10.03
C LEU A 104 5.70 -2.04 10.42
N LEU A 105 4.92 -1.39 9.54
CA LEU A 105 3.50 -1.11 9.72
C LEU A 105 2.67 -2.39 9.90
N TYR A 106 2.88 -3.37 9.02
CA TYR A 106 2.21 -4.66 9.08
C TYR A 106 2.46 -5.40 10.40
N ASN A 107 3.70 -5.34 10.91
CA ASN A 107 4.06 -5.94 12.18
C ASN A 107 3.46 -5.18 13.38
N GLU A 108 3.39 -3.85 13.31
CA GLU A 108 2.73 -3.03 14.33
C GLU A 108 1.21 -3.27 14.39
N GLU A 109 0.56 -3.46 13.24
CA GLU A 109 -0.86 -3.80 13.17
C GLU A 109 -1.14 -5.21 13.68
N LYS A 110 -0.30 -6.20 13.35
CA LYS A 110 -0.46 -7.60 13.82
C LYS A 110 -0.49 -7.71 15.35
N ASN A 111 0.18 -6.80 16.05
CA ASN A 111 0.27 -6.80 17.51
C ASN A 111 -0.91 -6.10 18.20
N LYS A 112 -1.87 -5.51 17.46
CA LYS A 112 -3.05 -4.86 18.03
C LYS A 112 -4.25 -5.82 18.00
N PRO A 113 -4.88 -6.11 19.16
CA PRO A 113 -6.08 -6.94 19.18
C PRO A 113 -7.26 -6.19 18.54
N ASN A 114 -7.95 -6.85 17.61
CA ASN A 114 -9.30 -6.51 17.11
C ASN A 114 -9.50 -5.39 16.07
N HIS A 115 -8.79 -5.34 14.94
CA HIS A 115 -9.29 -4.53 13.80
C HIS A 115 -9.20 -5.25 12.45
N PHE A 116 -10.27 -6.00 12.15
CA PHE A 116 -10.49 -6.58 10.82
C PHE A 116 -11.01 -5.52 9.82
N ASN A 117 -11.57 -4.39 10.30
CA ASN A 117 -12.16 -3.33 9.46
C ASN A 117 -11.30 -2.05 9.34
N ASP A 118 -10.29 -1.83 10.20
CA ASP A 118 -9.39 -0.65 10.14
C ASP A 118 -7.95 -1.01 9.74
N ASN A 119 -7.75 -2.20 9.20
CA ASN A 119 -6.51 -2.62 8.56
C ASN A 119 -6.29 -1.77 7.29
N ILE A 120 -5.07 -1.31 7.03
CA ILE A 120 -4.69 -0.60 5.80
C ILE A 120 -5.25 -1.26 4.52
N PHE A 121 -5.42 -2.58 4.53
CA PHE A 121 -5.96 -3.41 3.45
C PHE A 121 -7.48 -3.63 3.46
N GLY A 122 -8.24 -3.04 4.38
CA GLY A 122 -9.70 -3.22 4.46
C GLY A 122 -10.39 -2.99 3.12
N SER A 123 -10.11 -1.84 2.48
CA SER A 123 -10.65 -1.51 1.15
C SER A 123 -10.20 -2.49 0.06
N LEU A 124 -8.96 -2.98 0.13
CA LEU A 124 -8.45 -3.98 -0.83
C LEU A 124 -9.18 -5.33 -0.68
N TYR A 125 -9.47 -5.77 0.55
CA TYR A 125 -10.25 -6.99 0.78
C TYR A 125 -11.67 -6.84 0.25
N LEU A 126 -12.32 -5.68 0.47
CA LEU A 126 -13.66 -5.41 -0.05
C LEU A 126 -13.68 -5.38 -1.58
N LEU A 127 -12.69 -4.73 -2.19
CA LEU A 127 -12.52 -4.72 -3.64
C LEU A 127 -12.38 -6.14 -4.20
N THR A 128 -11.56 -6.96 -3.54
CA THR A 128 -11.32 -8.34 -3.94
C THR A 128 -12.56 -9.22 -3.71
N ASP A 129 -13.30 -9.00 -2.62
CA ASP A 129 -14.59 -9.66 -2.34
C ASP A 129 -15.59 -9.42 -3.48
N ASP A 130 -15.71 -8.17 -3.93
CA ASP A 130 -16.66 -7.79 -4.98
C ASP A 130 -16.30 -8.42 -6.34
N ILE A 131 -15.00 -8.48 -6.67
CA ILE A 131 -14.53 -9.15 -7.89
C ILE A 131 -14.83 -10.65 -7.82
N ILE A 132 -14.54 -11.30 -6.69
CA ILE A 132 -14.80 -12.73 -6.51
C ILE A 132 -16.30 -13.05 -6.60
N ASN A 133 -17.15 -12.24 -5.97
CA ASN A 133 -18.61 -12.44 -6.05
C ASN A 133 -19.11 -12.28 -7.48
N TYR A 134 -18.69 -11.23 -8.19
CA TYR A 134 -19.05 -11.01 -9.59
C TYR A 134 -18.71 -12.23 -10.46
N HIS A 135 -17.50 -12.79 -10.32
CA HIS A 135 -17.08 -13.94 -11.12
C HIS A 135 -17.69 -15.29 -10.65
N LYS A 136 -18.06 -15.41 -9.38
CA LYS A 136 -18.84 -16.57 -8.91
C LYS A 136 -20.26 -16.56 -9.49
N GLU A 137 -20.92 -15.40 -9.47
CA GLU A 137 -22.28 -15.22 -9.97
C GLU A 137 -22.39 -15.44 -11.48
N ASN A 138 -21.36 -15.02 -12.24
CA ASN A 138 -21.28 -15.26 -13.68
C ASN A 138 -20.84 -16.67 -14.06
N GLY A 139 -20.46 -17.50 -13.07
CA GLY A 139 -20.07 -18.90 -13.27
C GLY A 139 -18.65 -19.10 -13.82
N ASP A 140 -17.85 -18.04 -13.94
CA ASP A 140 -16.46 -18.11 -14.42
C ASP A 140 -15.42 -18.30 -13.32
N LEU A 141 -15.85 -18.32 -12.05
CA LEU A 141 -15.03 -18.70 -10.90
C LEU A 141 -15.73 -19.76 -10.02
N ASN A 142 -15.26 -21.00 -10.08
CA ASN A 142 -15.82 -22.12 -9.31
C ASN A 142 -15.01 -22.43 -8.04
N ILE A 143 -15.14 -21.56 -7.02
CA ILE A 143 -14.52 -21.76 -5.71
C ILE A 143 -15.59 -21.94 -4.63
N ASN A 144 -15.69 -23.14 -4.08
CA ASN A 144 -16.62 -23.48 -2.99
C ASN A 144 -16.05 -23.10 -1.60
N LEU A 145 -15.74 -21.81 -1.42
CA LEU A 145 -15.29 -21.22 -0.16
C LEU A 145 -15.99 -19.88 0.05
N ASP A 146 -16.17 -19.51 1.33
CA ASP A 146 -16.63 -18.17 1.72
C ASP A 146 -15.77 -17.08 1.07
N THR A 147 -16.43 -16.07 0.47
CA THR A 147 -15.76 -15.01 -0.30
C THR A 147 -14.73 -14.24 0.52
N ARG A 148 -15.05 -13.89 1.77
CA ARG A 148 -14.11 -13.15 2.64
C ARG A 148 -12.87 -13.98 2.95
N ARG A 149 -13.03 -15.29 3.14
CA ARG A 149 -11.89 -16.20 3.37
C ARG A 149 -10.98 -16.29 2.15
N ILE A 150 -11.55 -16.44 0.96
CA ILE A 150 -10.75 -16.54 -0.28
C ILE A 150 -10.09 -15.21 -0.65
N SER A 151 -10.76 -14.07 -0.46
CA SER A 151 -10.20 -12.74 -0.66
C SER A 151 -8.97 -12.50 0.20
N ARG A 152 -9.07 -12.79 1.51
CA ARG A 152 -7.91 -12.71 2.42
C ARG A 152 -6.78 -13.62 1.98
N PHE A 153 -7.11 -14.86 1.63
CA PHE A 153 -6.11 -15.81 1.15
C PHE A 153 -5.37 -15.27 -0.08
N ILE A 154 -6.09 -14.75 -1.08
CA ILE A 154 -5.50 -14.21 -2.31
C ILE A 154 -4.60 -13.01 -1.99
N VAL A 155 -5.11 -12.00 -1.30
CA VAL A 155 -4.35 -10.79 -0.97
C VAL A 155 -3.11 -11.12 -0.13
N SER A 156 -3.24 -11.98 0.89
CA SER A 156 -2.09 -12.40 1.70
C SER A 156 -1.04 -13.17 0.90
N ASN A 157 -1.45 -14.01 -0.05
CA ASN A 157 -0.51 -14.73 -0.91
C ASN A 157 0.14 -13.80 -1.95
N ILE A 158 -0.59 -12.84 -2.53
CA ILE A 158 -0.02 -11.81 -3.40
C ILE A 158 1.09 -11.05 -2.67
N ILE A 159 0.81 -10.55 -1.45
CA ILE A 159 1.81 -9.85 -0.64
C ILE A 159 3.00 -10.77 -0.34
N THR A 160 2.77 -12.05 -0.06
CA THR A 160 3.84 -13.02 0.23
C THR A 160 4.69 -13.30 -1.00
N ILE A 161 4.08 -13.45 -2.17
CA ILE A 161 4.74 -13.64 -3.47
C ILE A 161 5.65 -12.46 -3.76
N ILE A 162 5.13 -11.24 -3.66
CA ILE A 162 5.89 -10.00 -3.91
C ILE A 162 7.09 -9.90 -2.96
N LYS A 163 6.95 -10.30 -1.70
CA LYS A 163 8.02 -10.19 -0.69
C LYS A 163 9.08 -11.28 -0.77
N SER A 164 8.68 -12.51 -1.09
CA SER A 164 9.56 -13.68 -0.99
C SER A 164 10.14 -14.12 -2.33
N HIS A 165 9.47 -13.80 -3.43
CA HIS A 165 9.77 -14.30 -4.78
C HIS A 165 9.88 -15.83 -4.88
N ALA A 166 9.37 -16.57 -3.88
CA ALA A 166 9.43 -18.03 -3.84
C ALA A 166 8.40 -18.69 -4.77
N PHE A 167 7.33 -17.96 -5.08
CA PHE A 167 6.28 -18.33 -6.02
C PHE A 167 6.02 -17.14 -6.94
N SER A 168 5.41 -17.39 -8.09
CA SER A 168 4.96 -16.38 -9.05
C SER A 168 3.47 -16.10 -8.92
N PHE A 169 3.00 -15.02 -9.54
CA PHE A 169 1.56 -14.76 -9.69
C PHE A 169 0.85 -15.89 -10.44
N ASP A 170 1.48 -16.44 -11.48
CA ASP A 170 0.90 -17.52 -12.29
C ASP A 170 0.71 -18.80 -11.46
N ASP A 171 1.61 -19.08 -10.52
CA ASP A 171 1.47 -20.20 -9.58
C ASP A 171 0.22 -20.04 -8.71
N LEU A 172 -0.03 -18.83 -8.21
CA LEU A 172 -1.25 -18.53 -7.43
C LEU A 172 -2.51 -18.72 -8.28
N ILE A 173 -2.53 -18.21 -9.50
CA ILE A 173 -3.68 -18.35 -10.40
C ILE A 173 -3.95 -19.83 -10.73
N CYS A 174 -2.90 -20.61 -10.98
CA CYS A 174 -3.00 -22.05 -11.23
C CYS A 174 -3.67 -22.80 -10.05
N ILE A 175 -3.39 -22.36 -8.81
CA ILE A 175 -4.02 -22.93 -7.60
C ILE A 175 -5.49 -22.51 -7.48
N LEU A 176 -5.83 -21.28 -7.84
CA LEU A 176 -7.17 -20.71 -7.68
C LEU A 176 -8.15 -21.18 -8.76
N ILE A 177 -7.68 -21.23 -10.00
CA ILE A 177 -8.44 -21.61 -11.18
C ILE A 177 -7.89 -22.97 -11.62
N LYS A 178 -8.53 -24.05 -11.16
CA LYS A 178 -8.26 -25.38 -11.73
C LYS A 178 -8.61 -25.33 -13.22
N LYS A 179 -7.60 -25.28 -14.08
CA LYS A 179 -7.76 -25.63 -15.49
C LYS A 179 -8.01 -27.14 -15.63
#